data_AF-A0AAU6MR79-F1
#
_entry.id   AF-A0AAU6MR79-F1
#
_cell.length_a   1.000
_cell.length_b   1.000
_cell.length_c   1.000
_cell.angle_alpha   90.00
_cell.angle_beta   90.00
_cell.angle_gamma   90.00
#
_symmetry.space_group_name_H-M   'P 1'
#
loop_
_entity.id
_entity.type
_entity.pdbx_description
1 polymer ?
#
loop_
_entity_poly.entity_id
_entity_poly.type
_entity_poly.pdbx_seq_one_letter_code
_entity_poly.pdbx_strand_id
1 'polypeptide(L)'
;MAQQDSPAVPDWRTAGERIDTLIAASGSGGAVARERSEELVRVVADFYGAGLERLLDLVHEQGRLDDDVLAALADDELVSGVLLVHGLHPYGVETRVERALESVRPYLGSHGGDVELLAVTDEGTVRLRLLGSCDGCPSSSVTLKLAVQGAVEAAAPEITSIEVETAADEDAGATGPLVPVDSLFARLHVESGPHTESGTADDGASWEVVPELSGLESGAVARFDVGRMPVVACRVGTDLFAFEDRCARCERPFEGATVARRLGGPSGDAILRCAGCRAHYDVRRAGICLDVDGVHLAPLPLLSDGAVVSVSVPSAVAP
;
A
#
# COMPACT_ATOMS: atom_id res chain seq x y z
N MET A 1 42.45 -11.71 17.98
CA MET A 1 41.39 -10.77 18.39
C MET A 1 40.09 -11.51 18.18
N ALA A 2 39.42 -11.87 19.29
CA ALA A 2 38.23 -12.70 19.26
C ALA A 2 37.08 -11.91 18.61
N GLN A 3 36.54 -12.45 17.51
CA GLN A 3 35.28 -12.05 16.94
C GLN A 3 34.21 -12.44 17.96
N GLN A 4 33.60 -11.45 18.62
CA GLN A 4 32.44 -11.67 19.48
C GLN A 4 31.26 -11.95 18.55
N ASP A 5 30.83 -13.21 18.48
CA ASP A 5 29.50 -13.58 18.00
C ASP A 5 28.48 -12.87 18.89
N SER A 6 27.88 -11.81 18.36
CA SER A 6 26.71 -11.20 18.98
C SER A 6 25.57 -12.22 18.89
N PRO A 7 24.90 -12.59 20.00
CA PRO A 7 23.80 -13.53 19.94
C PRO A 7 22.72 -12.97 19.01
N ALA A 8 22.31 -13.77 18.01
CA ALA A 8 21.24 -13.40 17.09
C ALA A 8 19.98 -13.05 17.92
N VAL A 9 19.62 -11.78 17.93
CA VAL A 9 18.37 -11.30 18.52
C VAL A 9 17.24 -12.07 17.83
N PRO A 10 16.36 -12.76 18.58
CA PRO A 10 15.21 -13.44 17.98
C PRO A 10 14.45 -12.47 17.08
N ASP A 11 14.13 -12.91 15.86
CA ASP A 11 13.35 -12.09 14.92
C ASP A 11 11.92 -11.94 15.44
N TRP A 12 11.71 -10.91 16.26
CA TRP A 12 10.44 -10.61 16.91
C TRP A 12 9.33 -10.36 15.90
N ARG A 13 9.65 -9.96 14.66
CA ARG A 13 8.67 -9.79 13.58
C ARG A 13 8.01 -11.11 13.20
N THR A 14 8.74 -12.22 13.29
CA THR A 14 8.19 -13.57 13.05
C THR A 14 7.50 -14.18 14.25
N ALA A 15 7.66 -13.59 15.45
CA ALA A 15 7.06 -14.13 16.67
C ALA A 15 5.53 -14.03 16.65
N GLY A 16 4.97 -12.93 16.11
CA GLY A 16 3.53 -12.76 15.94
C GLY A 16 2.93 -13.83 15.02
N GLU A 17 3.47 -13.99 13.81
CA GLU A 17 3.05 -15.04 12.85
C GLU A 17 3.13 -16.44 13.45
N ARG A 18 4.17 -16.69 14.26
CA ARG A 18 4.35 -17.96 14.95
C ARG A 18 3.29 -18.19 16.02
N ILE A 19 2.95 -17.17 16.80
CA ILE A 19 1.87 -17.21 17.79
C ILE A 19 0.54 -17.51 17.09
N ASP A 20 0.22 -16.79 16.01
CA ASP A 20 -1.01 -17.01 15.25
C ASP A 20 -1.08 -18.41 14.65
N THR A 21 0.03 -18.90 14.11
CA THR A 21 0.13 -20.28 13.59
C THR A 21 -0.14 -21.30 14.70
N LEU A 22 0.39 -21.09 15.90
CA LEU A 22 0.18 -21.99 17.04
C LEU A 22 -1.27 -21.93 17.56
N ILE A 23 -1.87 -20.75 17.63
CA ILE A 23 -3.28 -20.58 17.98
C ILE A 23 -4.16 -21.28 16.93
N ALA A 24 -3.89 -21.08 15.63
CA ALA A 24 -4.63 -21.75 14.56
C ALA A 24 -4.48 -23.28 14.66
N ALA A 25 -3.26 -23.78 14.89
CA ALA A 25 -3.00 -25.20 15.07
C ALA A 25 -3.71 -25.77 16.30
N SER A 26 -3.82 -25.01 17.40
CA SER A 26 -4.56 -25.43 18.60
C SER A 26 -6.06 -25.66 18.33
N GLY A 27 -6.62 -24.95 17.34
CA GLY A 27 -7.99 -25.14 16.88
C GLY A 27 -8.28 -26.50 16.25
N SER A 28 -7.25 -27.26 15.84
CA SER A 28 -7.41 -28.66 15.42
C SER A 28 -7.96 -29.56 16.53
N GLY A 29 -7.83 -29.15 17.80
CA GLY A 29 -8.45 -29.79 18.97
C GLY A 29 -9.89 -29.36 19.25
N GLY A 30 -10.49 -28.51 18.40
CA GLY A 30 -11.84 -27.96 18.54
C GLY A 30 -11.87 -26.52 19.07
N ALA A 31 -13.04 -25.88 18.99
CA ALA A 31 -13.22 -24.46 19.35
C ALA A 31 -12.77 -24.13 20.79
N VAL A 32 -13.03 -25.04 21.74
CA VAL A 32 -12.63 -24.87 23.15
C VAL A 32 -11.11 -24.84 23.33
N ALA A 33 -10.37 -25.63 22.54
CA ALA A 33 -8.90 -25.63 22.60
C ALA A 33 -8.31 -24.33 22.04
N ARG A 34 -8.92 -23.78 20.99
CA ARG A 34 -8.58 -22.47 20.45
C ARG A 34 -8.85 -21.35 21.45
N GLU A 35 -10.06 -21.31 22.02
CA GLU A 35 -10.46 -20.30 23.00
C GLU A 35 -9.51 -20.27 24.21
N ARG A 36 -9.15 -21.45 24.75
CA ARG A 36 -8.17 -21.55 25.85
C ARG A 36 -6.77 -21.08 25.46
N SER A 37 -6.36 -21.28 24.22
CA SER A 37 -5.05 -20.84 23.73
C SER A 37 -5.03 -19.32 23.57
N GLU A 38 -6.11 -18.73 23.04
CA GLU A 38 -6.29 -17.28 22.98
C GLU A 38 -6.36 -16.66 24.38
N GLU A 39 -7.07 -17.29 25.32
CA GLU A 39 -7.12 -16.87 26.73
C GLU A 39 -5.74 -16.92 27.39
N LEU A 40 -4.97 -17.99 27.16
CA LEU A 40 -3.60 -18.10 27.67
C LEU A 40 -2.72 -16.96 27.17
N VAL A 41 -2.76 -16.66 25.86
CA VAL A 41 -1.99 -15.56 25.27
C VAL A 41 -2.39 -14.22 25.88
N ARG A 42 -3.70 -13.98 26.04
CA ARG A 42 -4.21 -12.77 26.69
C ARG A 42 -3.70 -12.62 28.12
N VAL A 43 -3.83 -13.65 28.95
CA VAL A 43 -3.35 -13.63 30.35
C VAL A 43 -1.85 -13.37 30.44
N VAL A 44 -1.07 -13.97 29.55
CA VAL A 44 0.39 -13.76 29.51
C VAL A 44 0.72 -12.34 29.07
N ALA A 45 0.05 -11.81 28.05
CA ALA A 45 0.22 -10.43 27.60
C ALA A 45 -0.16 -9.43 28.71
N ASP A 46 -1.30 -9.63 29.38
CA ASP A 46 -1.75 -8.78 30.49
C ASP A 46 -0.74 -8.78 31.65
N PHE A 47 -0.19 -9.96 32.00
CA PHE A 47 0.83 -10.07 33.04
C PHE A 47 2.10 -9.29 32.70
N TYR A 48 2.59 -9.39 31.46
CA TYR A 48 3.78 -8.64 31.04
C TYR A 48 3.49 -7.14 30.91
N GLY A 49 2.30 -6.76 30.44
CA GLY A 49 1.85 -5.36 30.39
C GLY A 49 1.88 -4.70 31.77
N ALA A 50 1.30 -5.35 32.79
CA ALA A 50 1.34 -4.85 34.16
C ALA A 50 2.78 -4.75 34.72
N GLY A 51 3.67 -5.67 34.32
CA GLY A 51 5.08 -5.61 34.67
C GLY A 51 5.81 -4.44 34.02
N LEU A 52 5.53 -4.17 32.74
CA LEU A 52 6.11 -3.05 31.98
C LEU A 52 5.63 -1.70 32.52
N GLU A 53 4.33 -1.56 32.79
CA GLU A 53 3.77 -0.36 33.42
C GLU A 53 4.48 -0.07 34.74
N ARG A 54 4.59 -1.08 35.61
CA ARG A 54 5.26 -0.89 36.90
C ARG A 54 6.75 -0.57 36.75
N LEU A 55 7.41 -1.12 35.74
CA LEU A 55 8.81 -0.79 35.44
C LEU A 55 8.94 0.68 35.03
N LEU A 56 8.10 1.15 34.10
CA LEU A 56 8.10 2.54 33.66
C LEU A 56 7.81 3.50 34.81
N ASP A 57 6.83 3.19 35.66
CA ASP A 57 6.54 3.96 36.87
C ASP A 57 7.76 4.09 37.78
N LEU A 58 8.47 2.98 38.05
CA LEU A 58 9.67 2.99 38.90
C LEU A 58 10.79 3.86 38.30
N VAL A 59 10.96 3.84 36.98
CA VAL A 59 11.97 4.67 36.30
C VAL A 59 11.54 6.15 36.30
N HIS A 60 10.24 6.42 36.17
CA HIS A 60 9.67 7.76 36.25
C HIS A 60 9.81 8.35 37.66
N GLU A 61 9.45 7.58 38.69
CA GLU A 61 9.61 7.94 40.11
C GLU A 61 11.07 8.27 40.47
N GLN A 62 12.03 7.65 39.79
CA GLN A 62 13.46 7.93 39.93
C GLN A 62 13.94 9.16 39.14
N GLY A 63 13.07 9.80 38.35
CA GLY A 63 13.40 10.93 37.49
C GLY A 63 14.31 10.55 36.32
N ARG A 64 14.25 9.30 35.84
CA ARG A 64 15.10 8.75 34.78
C ARG A 64 14.38 8.57 33.43
N LEU A 65 13.10 8.96 33.36
CA LEU A 65 12.32 9.08 32.13
C LEU A 65 12.21 10.56 31.77
N ASP A 66 13.25 11.08 31.12
CA ASP A 66 13.23 12.40 30.49
C ASP A 66 12.78 12.29 29.02
N ASP A 67 12.59 13.44 28.36
CA ASP A 67 12.10 13.51 26.98
C ASP A 67 13.02 12.76 25.98
N ASP A 68 14.34 12.76 26.23
CA ASP A 68 15.31 12.07 25.39
C ASP A 68 15.14 10.54 25.49
N VAL A 69 14.93 10.02 26.71
CA VAL A 69 14.63 8.60 26.90
C VAL A 69 13.27 8.23 26.31
N LEU A 70 12.24 9.06 26.50
CA LEU A 70 10.92 8.80 25.92
C LEU A 70 10.97 8.78 24.38
N ALA A 71 11.74 9.68 23.76
CA ALA A 71 12.00 9.67 22.33
C ALA A 71 12.73 8.40 21.88
N ALA A 72 13.78 7.99 22.59
CA ALA A 72 14.51 6.76 22.28
C ALA A 72 13.63 5.50 22.38
N LEU A 73 12.72 5.44 23.36
CA LEU A 73 11.76 4.34 23.48
C LEU A 73 10.75 4.31 22.34
N ALA A 74 10.30 5.48 21.87
CA ALA A 74 9.35 5.60 20.76
C ALA A 74 9.98 5.33 19.39
N ASP A 75 11.27 5.64 19.22
CA ASP A 75 12.00 5.45 17.95
C ASP A 75 12.53 4.02 17.78
N ASP A 76 12.63 3.22 18.84
CA ASP A 76 12.92 1.80 18.75
C ASP A 76 11.65 1.01 18.37
N GLU A 77 11.68 0.38 17.19
CA GLU A 77 10.53 -0.31 16.60
C GLU A 77 9.95 -1.43 17.49
N LEU A 78 10.81 -2.20 18.16
CA LEU A 78 10.39 -3.30 19.02
C LEU A 78 9.76 -2.75 20.30
N VAL A 79 10.45 -1.80 20.95
CA VAL A 79 9.97 -1.20 22.21
C VAL A 79 8.67 -0.45 21.97
N SER A 80 8.61 0.38 20.92
CA SER A 80 7.41 1.13 20.54
C SER A 80 6.22 0.20 20.30
N GLY A 81 6.40 -0.90 19.56
CA GLY A 81 5.36 -1.90 19.33
C GLY A 81 4.85 -2.57 20.62
N VAL A 82 5.75 -2.94 21.54
CA VAL A 82 5.36 -3.52 22.84
C VAL A 82 4.59 -2.51 23.69
N LEU A 83 5.03 -1.25 23.71
CA LEU A 83 4.35 -0.18 24.44
C LEU A 83 2.95 0.09 23.86
N LEU A 84 2.79 0.06 22.53
CA LEU A 84 1.49 0.21 21.86
C LEU A 84 0.52 -0.90 22.24
N VAL A 85 0.95 -2.17 22.18
CA VAL A 85 0.11 -3.33 22.53
C VAL A 85 -0.43 -3.25 23.96
N HIS A 86 0.31 -2.63 24.86
CA HIS A 86 -0.07 -2.47 26.27
C HIS A 86 -0.65 -1.09 26.62
N GLY A 87 -0.84 -0.18 25.65
CA GLY A 87 -1.35 1.16 25.92
C GLY A 87 -0.41 2.07 26.73
N LEU A 88 0.89 1.77 26.72
CA LEU A 88 1.94 2.46 27.48
C LEU A 88 2.80 3.39 26.60
N HIS A 89 2.39 3.65 25.36
CA HIS A 89 3.17 4.46 24.44
C HIS A 89 3.25 5.92 24.92
N PRO A 90 4.45 6.55 24.91
CA PRO A 90 4.66 7.88 25.53
C PRO A 90 3.95 9.02 24.79
N TYR A 91 3.73 8.87 23.50
CA TYR A 91 2.98 9.82 22.68
C TYR A 91 1.53 9.36 22.48
N GLY A 92 0.59 10.31 22.55
CA GLY A 92 -0.81 10.10 22.19
C GLY A 92 -1.00 9.88 20.69
N VAL A 93 -2.20 9.46 20.29
CA VAL A 93 -2.53 9.07 18.91
C VAL A 93 -2.18 10.17 17.91
N GLU A 94 -2.62 11.41 18.16
CA GLU A 94 -2.38 12.57 17.29
C GLU A 94 -0.88 12.79 17.05
N THR A 95 -0.07 12.85 18.11
CA THR A 95 1.39 13.00 18.01
C THR A 95 2.05 11.83 17.26
N ARG A 96 1.56 10.59 17.42
CA ARG A 96 2.08 9.44 16.67
C ARG A 96 1.75 9.56 15.19
N VAL A 97 0.53 9.98 14.85
CA VAL A 97 0.11 10.23 13.46
C VAL A 97 0.98 11.34 12.86
N GLU A 98 1.19 12.46 13.54
CA GLU A 98 2.06 13.54 13.06
C GLU A 98 3.50 13.07 12.79
N ARG A 99 4.09 12.28 13.70
CA ARG A 99 5.44 11.70 13.50
C ARG A 99 5.48 10.76 12.31
N ALA A 100 4.44 9.96 12.12
CA ALA A 100 4.31 9.09 10.96
C ALA A 100 4.25 9.89 9.66
N LEU A 101 3.46 10.96 9.63
CA LEU A 101 3.38 11.88 8.49
C LEU A 101 4.73 12.56 8.21
N GLU A 102 5.43 13.02 9.25
CA GLU A 102 6.77 13.62 9.10
C GLU A 102 7.78 12.64 8.49
N SER A 103 7.68 11.35 8.83
CA SER A 103 8.54 10.31 8.25
C SER A 103 8.32 10.11 6.74
N VAL A 104 7.11 10.35 6.22
CA VAL A 104 6.77 10.20 4.80
C VAL A 104 6.89 11.50 4.00
N ARG A 105 6.98 12.66 4.65
CA ARG A 105 7.15 13.97 3.98
C ARG A 105 8.35 14.05 3.03
N PRO A 106 9.55 13.54 3.35
CA PRO A 106 10.66 13.55 2.39
C PRO A 106 10.33 12.79 1.10
N TYR A 107 9.57 11.70 1.20
CA TYR A 107 9.12 10.93 0.06
C TYR A 107 8.06 11.70 -0.75
N LEU A 108 7.05 12.28 -0.09
CA LEU A 108 6.02 13.12 -0.72
C LEU A 108 6.62 14.35 -1.43
N GLY A 109 7.54 15.04 -0.76
CA GLY A 109 8.23 16.21 -1.31
C GLY A 109 9.06 15.89 -2.55
N SER A 110 9.69 14.70 -2.60
CA SER A 110 10.41 14.25 -3.80
C SER A 110 9.49 14.04 -5.02
N HIS A 111 8.18 13.91 -4.78
CA HIS A 111 7.13 13.75 -5.79
C HIS A 111 6.30 15.05 -5.94
N GLY A 112 6.77 16.16 -5.38
CA GLY A 112 6.17 17.48 -5.53
C GLY A 112 4.84 17.67 -4.80
N GLY A 113 4.65 16.96 -3.68
CA GLY A 113 3.50 17.17 -2.80
C GLY A 113 3.85 17.09 -1.32
N ASP A 114 2.83 17.23 -0.47
CA ASP A 114 2.96 17.23 0.99
C ASP A 114 1.64 16.74 1.63
N VAL A 115 1.63 16.55 2.94
CA VAL A 115 0.46 16.13 3.72
C VAL A 115 0.33 16.95 5.01
N GLU A 116 -0.90 17.32 5.31
CA GLU A 116 -1.30 18.05 6.51
C GLU A 116 -2.31 17.19 7.30
N LEU A 117 -2.10 17.08 8.62
CA LEU A 117 -3.08 16.50 9.53
C LEU A 117 -4.13 17.56 9.87
N LEU A 118 -5.41 17.24 9.67
CA LEU A 118 -6.52 18.14 10.00
C LEU A 118 -7.13 17.82 11.34
N ALA A 119 -7.37 16.53 11.60
CA ALA A 119 -7.94 16.06 12.85
C ALA A 119 -7.75 14.55 13.00
N VAL A 120 -7.74 14.08 14.25
CA VAL A 120 -8.03 12.70 14.59
C VAL A 120 -9.35 12.70 15.38
N THR A 121 -10.36 11.99 14.89
CA THR A 121 -11.67 11.92 15.57
C THR A 121 -11.68 10.85 16.66
N ASP A 122 -12.62 10.98 17.61
CA ASP A 122 -12.80 10.01 18.70
C ASP A 122 -13.22 8.63 18.18
N GLU A 123 -13.83 8.56 16.99
CA GLU A 123 -14.19 7.32 16.30
C GLU A 123 -12.99 6.63 15.63
N GLY A 124 -11.79 7.21 15.74
CA GLY A 124 -10.57 6.66 15.16
C GLY A 124 -10.38 6.99 13.68
N THR A 125 -10.98 8.09 13.19
CA THR A 125 -10.78 8.55 11.81
C THR A 125 -9.71 9.64 11.75
N VAL A 126 -8.69 9.43 10.93
CA VAL A 126 -7.67 10.46 10.65
C VAL A 126 -8.09 11.25 9.42
N ARG A 127 -8.32 12.56 9.58
CA ARG A 127 -8.59 13.48 8.47
C ARG A 127 -7.32 14.17 8.04
N LEU A 128 -6.97 14.02 6.77
CA LEU A 128 -5.75 14.55 6.15
C LEU A 128 -6.09 15.45 4.97
N ARG A 129 -5.21 16.41 4.69
CA ARG A 129 -5.20 17.17 3.44
C ARG A 129 -3.91 16.89 2.70
N LEU A 130 -4.04 16.48 1.43
CA LEU A 130 -2.90 16.37 0.54
C LEU A 130 -2.63 17.73 -0.12
N LEU A 131 -1.36 18.09 -0.29
CA LEU A 131 -0.94 19.36 -0.86
C LEU A 131 -0.09 19.14 -2.12
N GLY A 132 -0.05 20.14 -3.00
CA GLY A 132 0.79 20.15 -4.20
C GLY A 132 0.29 19.19 -5.28
N SER A 133 1.21 18.45 -5.91
CA SER A 133 0.90 17.49 -6.98
C SER A 133 0.03 16.31 -6.50
N CYS A 134 -0.17 16.18 -5.19
CA CYS A 134 -1.05 15.21 -4.56
C CYS A 134 -2.54 15.62 -4.55
N ASP A 135 -2.86 16.91 -4.75
CA ASP A 135 -4.21 17.48 -4.66
C ASP A 135 -4.93 17.57 -6.02
N GLY A 136 -5.04 16.45 -6.75
CA GLY A 136 -5.83 16.44 -7.99
C GLY A 136 -5.37 15.51 -9.13
N CYS A 137 -4.32 14.71 -8.93
CA CYS A 137 -3.91 13.70 -9.92
C CYS A 137 -4.44 12.30 -9.54
N PRO A 138 -5.36 11.70 -10.31
CA PRO A 138 -5.98 10.43 -9.95
C PRO A 138 -5.01 9.24 -9.91
N SER A 139 -3.90 9.26 -10.66
CA SER A 139 -2.92 8.15 -10.66
C SER A 139 -1.76 8.33 -9.66
N SER A 140 -1.33 9.57 -9.36
CA SER A 140 -0.27 9.85 -8.38
C SER A 140 -0.74 9.73 -6.93
N SER A 141 -2.06 9.81 -6.70
CA SER A 141 -2.64 9.78 -5.36
C SER A 141 -2.65 8.41 -4.70
N VAL A 142 -2.69 7.29 -5.43
CA VAL A 142 -2.87 5.94 -4.83
C VAL A 142 -1.63 5.48 -4.07
N THR A 143 -0.45 5.49 -4.69
CA THR A 143 0.79 5.06 -4.03
C THR A 143 1.16 5.96 -2.85
N LEU A 144 0.90 7.26 -2.97
CA LEU A 144 1.16 8.21 -1.89
C LEU A 144 0.16 8.03 -0.75
N LYS A 145 -1.12 7.78 -1.06
CA LYS A 145 -2.14 7.42 -0.06
C LYS A 145 -1.78 6.12 0.65
N LEU A 146 -1.31 5.09 -0.06
CA LEU A 146 -0.86 3.83 0.54
C LEU A 146 0.37 4.01 1.43
N ALA A 147 1.33 4.86 1.04
CA ALA A 147 2.50 5.16 1.86
C ALA A 147 2.12 5.89 3.16
N VAL A 148 1.23 6.89 3.05
CA VAL A 148 0.67 7.61 4.20
C VAL A 148 -0.13 6.66 5.09
N GLN A 149 -1.01 5.85 4.50
CA GLN A 149 -1.83 4.88 5.21
C GLN A 149 -0.98 3.85 5.95
N GLY A 150 -0.01 3.23 5.29
CA GLY A 150 0.88 2.26 5.95
C GLY A 150 1.71 2.88 7.08
N ALA A 151 2.16 4.13 6.93
CA ALA A 151 2.86 4.83 8.00
C ALA A 151 1.94 5.12 9.20
N VAL A 152 0.71 5.56 8.95
CA VAL A 152 -0.29 5.82 9.99
C VAL A 152 -0.71 4.53 10.69
N GLU A 153 -1.02 3.47 9.94
CA GLU A 153 -1.40 2.16 10.50
C GLU A 153 -0.29 1.55 11.36
N ALA A 154 0.98 1.71 10.97
CA ALA A 154 2.11 1.23 11.76
C ALA A 154 2.28 2.03 13.08
N ALA A 155 2.06 3.35 13.05
CA ALA A 155 2.26 4.21 14.22
C ALA A 155 1.03 4.29 15.14
N ALA A 156 -0.17 4.09 14.60
CA ALA A 156 -1.44 4.20 15.30
C ALA A 156 -2.39 3.09 14.81
N PRO A 157 -2.18 1.83 15.22
CA PRO A 157 -2.98 0.68 14.79
C PRO A 157 -4.43 0.73 15.27
N GLU A 158 -4.77 1.62 16.22
CA GLU A 158 -6.15 1.85 16.65
C GLU A 158 -6.98 2.70 15.67
N ILE A 159 -6.35 3.33 14.67
CA ILE A 159 -7.05 4.11 13.63
C ILE A 159 -7.86 3.16 12.74
N THR A 160 -9.13 3.48 12.53
CA THR A 160 -10.09 2.65 11.80
C THR A 160 -10.25 3.08 10.34
N SER A 161 -10.09 4.36 10.06
CA SER A 161 -10.18 4.91 8.71
C SER A 161 -9.33 6.17 8.53
N ILE A 162 -8.95 6.43 7.28
CA ILE A 162 -8.25 7.66 6.89
C ILE A 162 -9.08 8.34 5.80
N GLU A 163 -9.49 9.57 6.06
CA GLU A 163 -10.22 10.41 5.12
C GLU A 163 -9.31 11.51 4.60
N VAL A 164 -9.28 11.69 3.28
CA VAL A 164 -8.49 12.73 2.65
C VAL A 164 -9.44 13.79 2.10
N GLU A 165 -9.44 14.98 2.70
CA GLU A 165 -10.14 16.14 2.18
C GLU A 165 -9.40 16.65 0.92
N THR A 166 -10.08 16.69 -0.22
CA THR A 166 -9.63 17.42 -1.41
C THR A 166 -10.25 18.81 -1.40
N ALA A 167 -9.62 19.80 -2.03
CA ALA A 167 -10.09 21.19 -2.08
C ALA A 167 -11.45 21.41 -2.80
N ALA A 168 -12.23 20.35 -3.07
CA ALA A 168 -13.57 20.44 -3.66
C ALA A 168 -14.69 20.68 -2.63
N ASP A 169 -14.41 20.61 -1.33
CA ASP A 169 -15.46 20.59 -0.29
C ASP A 169 -15.55 21.87 0.58
N GLU A 170 -15.14 23.04 0.07
CA GLU A 170 -15.29 24.32 0.80
C GLU A 170 -16.37 25.29 0.24
N ASP A 171 -17.13 24.95 -0.80
CA ASP A 171 -18.22 25.82 -1.30
C ASP A 171 -19.56 25.08 -1.46
N ALA A 172 -20.21 24.73 -0.34
CA ALA A 172 -21.63 24.37 -0.34
C ALA A 172 -22.38 24.73 0.96
N GLY A 173 -22.11 25.91 1.50
CA GLY A 173 -22.97 26.57 2.48
C GLY A 173 -24.11 27.37 1.82
N ALA A 174 -25.25 26.72 1.58
CA ALA A 174 -26.61 27.28 1.42
C ALA A 174 -26.93 28.26 0.25
N THR A 175 -27.60 27.76 -0.80
CA THR A 175 -28.76 28.46 -1.42
C THR A 175 -29.67 27.52 -2.23
N GLY A 176 -30.89 27.26 -1.73
CA GLY A 176 -32.10 26.87 -2.50
C GLY A 176 -32.16 25.50 -3.19
N PRO A 177 -33.33 24.84 -3.30
CA PRO A 177 -33.43 23.50 -3.87
C PRO A 177 -33.35 23.57 -5.40
N LEU A 178 -32.15 23.35 -5.93
CA LEU A 178 -31.98 23.01 -7.34
C LEU A 178 -32.44 21.56 -7.53
N VAL A 179 -33.31 21.35 -8.52
CA VAL A 179 -33.84 20.03 -8.89
C VAL A 179 -32.66 19.08 -9.15
N PRO A 180 -32.55 17.94 -8.43
CA PRO A 180 -31.49 16.97 -8.65
C PRO A 180 -31.50 16.51 -10.11
N VAL A 181 -30.33 16.36 -10.71
CA VAL A 181 -30.21 15.91 -12.11
C VAL A 181 -30.86 14.52 -12.30
N ASP A 182 -30.94 13.72 -11.24
CA ASP A 182 -31.70 12.45 -11.20
C ASP A 182 -33.20 12.61 -11.51
N SER A 183 -33.81 13.75 -11.16
CA SER A 183 -35.21 14.06 -11.49
C SER A 183 -35.40 14.39 -12.98
N LEU A 184 -34.34 14.77 -13.69
CA LEU A 184 -34.33 14.96 -15.14
C LEU A 184 -34.19 13.62 -15.89
N PHE A 185 -33.48 12.65 -15.32
CA PHE A 185 -33.36 11.30 -15.90
C PHE A 185 -34.55 10.38 -15.61
N ALA A 186 -35.28 10.62 -14.50
CA ALA A 186 -36.49 9.87 -14.15
C ALA A 186 -37.65 10.02 -15.17
N ARG A 187 -37.57 10.97 -16.11
CA ARG A 187 -38.56 11.16 -17.18
C ARG A 187 -38.17 10.57 -18.53
N LEU A 188 -37.02 9.91 -18.65
CA LEU A 188 -36.59 9.27 -19.90
C LEU A 188 -36.68 7.72 -19.90
N HIS A 189 -37.11 7.11 -18.80
CA HIS A 189 -37.48 5.69 -18.78
C HIS A 189 -38.94 5.53 -18.31
N VAL A 190 -39.86 5.85 -19.22
CA VAL A 190 -41.24 5.37 -19.17
C VAL A 190 -41.32 4.13 -20.07
N GLU A 191 -41.86 3.05 -19.48
CA GLU A 191 -42.29 1.76 -20.08
C GLU A 191 -41.14 0.78 -20.40
N SER A 192 -41.00 -0.40 -19.77
CA SER A 192 -42.00 -1.36 -19.27
C SER A 192 -41.36 -2.31 -18.22
N GLY A 193 -42.08 -2.70 -17.15
CA GLY A 193 -41.63 -3.70 -16.14
C GLY A 193 -41.89 -5.17 -16.55
N PRO A 194 -42.05 -6.14 -15.62
CA PRO A 194 -41.48 -6.31 -14.26
C PRO A 194 -40.80 -7.71 -14.04
N HIS A 195 -40.14 -7.88 -12.87
CA HIS A 195 -39.64 -9.13 -12.21
C HIS A 195 -38.24 -9.63 -12.65
N THR A 196 -37.27 -10.03 -11.81
CA THR A 196 -37.15 -10.34 -10.36
C THR A 196 -35.65 -10.46 -9.98
N GLU A 197 -35.30 -9.88 -8.82
CA GLU A 197 -34.26 -10.23 -7.81
C GLU A 197 -32.79 -10.63 -8.15
N SER A 198 -31.92 -10.08 -7.28
CA SER A 198 -30.52 -10.38 -6.92
C SER A 198 -29.41 -9.98 -7.89
N GLY A 199 -28.71 -8.90 -7.51
CA GLY A 199 -27.71 -8.19 -8.30
C GLY A 199 -26.27 -8.66 -8.11
N THR A 200 -25.50 -8.40 -9.18
CA THR A 200 -24.05 -8.27 -9.21
C THR A 200 -23.77 -6.88 -9.81
N ALA A 201 -23.05 -6.02 -9.09
CA ALA A 201 -22.48 -4.81 -9.67
C ALA A 201 -21.18 -5.20 -10.37
N ASP A 202 -21.20 -5.16 -11.69
CA ASP A 202 -20.11 -5.51 -12.61
C ASP A 202 -19.37 -4.20 -13.00
N ASP A 203 -18.19 -4.00 -12.43
CA ASP A 203 -17.22 -2.98 -12.88
C ASP A 203 -16.35 -3.63 -13.97
N GLY A 204 -16.32 -3.05 -15.17
CA GLY A 204 -15.80 -3.63 -16.41
C GLY A 204 -14.27 -3.84 -16.50
N ALA A 205 -13.63 -4.47 -15.52
CA ALA A 205 -12.26 -4.95 -15.59
C ALA A 205 -12.20 -6.44 -15.19
N SER A 206 -11.62 -7.28 -16.06
CA SER A 206 -11.48 -8.71 -15.82
C SER A 206 -10.04 -9.06 -15.45
N TRP A 207 -9.86 -9.85 -14.38
CA TRP A 207 -8.58 -10.41 -14.01
C TRP A 207 -8.32 -11.68 -14.80
N GLU A 208 -7.30 -11.66 -15.65
CA GLU A 208 -6.89 -12.80 -16.48
C GLU A 208 -5.65 -13.45 -15.89
N VAL A 209 -5.68 -14.76 -15.71
CA VAL A 209 -4.56 -15.53 -15.14
C VAL A 209 -3.54 -15.82 -16.23
N VAL A 210 -2.27 -15.47 -15.99
CA VAL A 210 -1.15 -15.63 -16.95
C VAL A 210 0.01 -16.35 -16.26
N PRO A 211 0.00 -17.69 -16.17
CA PRO A 211 0.99 -18.46 -15.43
C PRO A 211 2.41 -18.35 -16.00
N GLU A 212 2.53 -18.07 -17.29
CA GLU A 212 3.79 -17.98 -18.01
C GLU A 212 4.66 -16.80 -17.53
N LEU A 213 4.03 -15.78 -16.95
CA LEU A 213 4.72 -14.65 -16.32
C LEU A 213 5.53 -15.05 -15.08
N SER A 214 5.09 -16.09 -14.35
CA SER A 214 5.82 -16.63 -13.21
C SER A 214 7.17 -17.21 -13.63
N GLY A 215 7.27 -17.75 -14.85
CA GLY A 215 8.49 -18.37 -15.39
C GLY A 215 9.50 -17.41 -16.01
N LEU A 216 9.20 -16.10 -16.07
CA LEU A 216 10.08 -15.12 -16.70
C LEU A 216 11.37 -14.95 -15.88
N GLU A 217 12.54 -15.18 -16.49
CA GLU A 217 13.83 -15.02 -15.81
C GLU A 217 14.13 -13.54 -15.49
N SER A 218 14.88 -13.28 -14.41
CA SER A 218 15.33 -11.93 -14.09
C SER A 218 16.19 -11.36 -15.23
N GLY A 219 15.81 -10.18 -15.74
CA GLY A 219 16.47 -9.54 -16.88
C GLY A 219 15.90 -9.95 -18.23
N ALA A 220 14.89 -10.83 -18.28
CA ALA A 220 14.18 -11.16 -19.50
C ALA A 220 13.01 -10.19 -19.77
N VAL A 221 12.72 -10.01 -21.06
CA VAL A 221 11.52 -9.33 -21.57
C VAL A 221 10.78 -10.32 -22.45
N ALA A 222 9.50 -10.48 -22.21
CA ALA A 222 8.64 -11.35 -23.02
C ALA A 222 7.30 -10.67 -23.31
N ARG A 223 6.66 -11.10 -24.38
CA ARG A 223 5.38 -10.59 -24.84
C ARG A 223 4.34 -11.69 -24.67
N PHE A 224 3.14 -11.32 -24.24
CA PHE A 224 2.03 -12.21 -23.93
C PHE A 224 0.75 -11.63 -24.52
N ASP A 225 -0.13 -12.50 -24.99
CA ASP A 225 -1.48 -12.11 -25.38
C ASP A 225 -2.42 -12.44 -24.22
N VAL A 226 -2.91 -11.41 -23.52
CA VAL A 226 -3.81 -11.56 -22.36
C VAL A 226 -5.21 -11.15 -22.79
N GLY A 227 -6.08 -12.14 -23.04
CA GLY A 227 -7.37 -11.92 -23.67
C GLY A 227 -7.21 -11.34 -25.08
N ARG A 228 -7.62 -10.07 -25.29
CA ARG A 228 -7.43 -9.33 -26.55
C ARG A 228 -6.35 -8.25 -26.47
N MET A 229 -5.68 -8.12 -25.33
CA MET A 229 -4.69 -7.07 -25.08
C MET A 229 -3.27 -7.65 -25.19
N PRO A 230 -2.43 -7.13 -26.10
CA PRO A 230 -1.04 -7.54 -26.16
C PRO A 230 -0.28 -6.85 -25.02
N VAL A 231 0.47 -7.64 -24.25
CA VAL A 231 1.18 -7.24 -23.03
C VAL A 231 2.66 -7.51 -23.20
N VAL A 232 3.50 -6.55 -22.80
CA VAL A 232 4.93 -6.78 -22.61
C VAL A 232 5.21 -6.85 -21.12
N ALA A 233 5.90 -7.91 -20.69
CA ALA A 233 6.33 -8.06 -19.31
C ALA A 233 7.84 -8.21 -19.21
N CYS A 234 8.39 -7.73 -18.10
CA CYS A 234 9.80 -7.83 -17.79
C CYS A 234 10.00 -8.09 -16.30
N ARG A 235 10.99 -8.91 -15.97
CA ARG A 235 11.35 -9.22 -14.57
C ARG A 235 12.68 -8.56 -14.21
N VAL A 236 12.74 -7.96 -13.04
CA VAL A 236 13.93 -7.27 -12.53
C VAL A 236 14.21 -7.75 -11.11
N GLY A 237 15.13 -8.70 -10.96
CA GLY A 237 15.28 -9.41 -9.69
C GLY A 237 14.03 -10.25 -9.41
N THR A 238 13.36 -9.99 -8.30
CA THR A 238 12.10 -10.65 -7.92
C THR A 238 10.86 -9.97 -8.51
N ASP A 239 10.98 -8.69 -8.88
CA ASP A 239 9.82 -7.85 -9.24
C ASP A 239 9.42 -8.08 -10.70
N LEU A 240 8.12 -8.20 -10.95
CA LEU A 240 7.53 -8.34 -12.28
C LEU A 240 6.79 -7.06 -12.65
N PHE A 241 6.95 -6.63 -13.90
CA PHE A 241 6.30 -5.45 -14.44
C PHE A 241 5.63 -5.81 -15.76
N ALA A 242 4.44 -5.25 -16.00
CA ALA A 242 3.68 -5.43 -17.23
C ALA A 242 3.20 -4.09 -17.78
N PHE A 243 3.22 -3.96 -19.10
CA PHE A 243 2.74 -2.79 -19.84
C PHE A 243 1.96 -3.25 -21.06
N GLU A 244 1.14 -2.36 -21.62
CA GLU A 244 0.67 -2.57 -22.99
C GLU A 244 1.86 -2.73 -23.95
N ASP A 245 1.78 -3.69 -24.86
CA ASP A 245 2.82 -3.99 -25.84
C ASP A 245 2.80 -2.98 -27.00
N ARG A 246 2.99 -1.71 -26.66
CA ARG A 246 3.01 -0.59 -27.58
C ARG A 246 4.00 0.46 -27.09
N CYS A 247 5.04 0.68 -27.88
CA CYS A 247 6.01 1.72 -27.60
C CYS A 247 5.36 3.11 -27.70
N ALA A 248 5.38 3.90 -26.63
CA ALA A 248 4.77 5.24 -26.59
C ALA A 248 5.38 6.26 -27.57
N ARG A 249 6.54 5.94 -28.19
CA ARG A 249 7.23 6.80 -29.16
C ARG A 249 7.02 6.43 -30.62
N CYS A 250 7.01 5.14 -30.95
CA CYS A 250 6.91 4.67 -32.33
C CYS A 250 5.71 3.77 -32.59
N GLU A 251 4.90 3.54 -31.57
CA GLU A 251 3.67 2.73 -31.57
C GLU A 251 3.85 1.27 -31.99
N ARG A 252 5.09 0.83 -32.20
CA ARG A 252 5.41 -0.55 -32.52
C ARG A 252 5.43 -1.41 -31.26
N PRO A 253 5.15 -2.71 -31.39
CA PRO A 253 5.31 -3.65 -30.29
C PRO A 253 6.77 -3.75 -29.83
N PHE A 254 6.99 -4.22 -28.59
CA PHE A 254 8.31 -4.41 -27.99
C PHE A 254 9.01 -5.69 -28.49
N GLU A 255 8.83 -6.04 -29.75
CA GLU A 255 9.53 -7.17 -30.37
C GLU A 255 11.05 -6.94 -30.38
N GLY A 256 11.80 -7.90 -29.83
CA GLY A 256 13.26 -7.78 -29.70
C GLY A 256 13.72 -6.72 -28.70
N ALA A 257 12.83 -6.20 -27.85
CA ALA A 257 13.20 -5.28 -26.79
C ALA A 257 14.09 -5.97 -25.75
N THR A 258 14.94 -5.19 -25.11
CA THR A 258 15.83 -5.67 -24.05
C THR A 258 15.62 -4.87 -22.78
N VAL A 259 15.76 -5.51 -21.63
CA VAL A 259 15.86 -4.80 -20.35
C VAL A 259 17.30 -4.91 -19.86
N ALA A 260 17.88 -3.77 -19.49
CA ALA A 260 19.24 -3.72 -18.97
C ALA A 260 19.31 -2.80 -17.76
N ARG A 261 20.29 -3.06 -16.89
CA ARG A 261 20.64 -2.09 -15.85
C ARG A 261 21.36 -0.90 -16.45
N ARG A 262 21.12 0.27 -15.90
CA ARG A 262 21.91 1.46 -16.22
C ARG A 262 23.33 1.30 -15.66
N LEU A 263 24.35 1.49 -16.50
CA LEU A 263 25.74 1.50 -16.05
C LEU A 263 25.94 2.68 -15.08
N GLY A 264 26.39 2.38 -13.86
CA GLY A 264 26.58 3.38 -12.79
C GLY A 264 25.29 3.87 -12.12
N GLY A 265 24.13 3.25 -12.40
CA GLY A 265 22.87 3.52 -11.69
C GLY A 265 22.74 2.72 -10.38
N PRO A 266 21.79 3.09 -9.50
CA PRO A 266 21.51 2.35 -8.26
C PRO A 266 21.15 0.88 -8.52
N SER A 267 21.39 0.03 -7.51
CA SER A 267 21.05 -1.39 -7.55
C SER A 267 19.53 -1.56 -7.75
N GLY A 268 19.11 -1.95 -8.95
CA GLY A 268 17.70 -2.20 -9.25
C GLY A 268 17.20 -1.52 -10.52
N ASP A 269 17.91 -0.51 -11.04
CA ASP A 269 17.50 0.17 -12.29
C ASP A 269 17.23 -0.82 -13.43
N ALA A 270 16.11 -0.63 -14.11
CA ALA A 270 15.71 -1.47 -15.23
C ALA A 270 15.20 -0.62 -16.38
N ILE A 271 16.02 -0.57 -17.43
CA ILE A 271 15.73 0.22 -18.62
C ILE A 271 15.28 -0.71 -19.72
N LEU A 272 13.98 -0.67 -20.03
CA LEU A 272 13.41 -1.32 -21.19
C LEU A 272 13.74 -0.49 -22.42
N ARG A 273 14.40 -1.10 -23.40
CA ARG A 273 14.79 -0.44 -24.65
C ARG A 273 13.97 -0.99 -25.80
N CYS A 274 13.23 -0.12 -26.48
CA CYS A 274 12.49 -0.47 -27.69
C CYS A 274 13.46 -0.80 -28.83
N ALA A 275 13.33 -1.96 -29.49
CA ALA A 275 14.18 -2.32 -30.61
C ALA A 275 13.96 -1.44 -31.86
N GLY A 276 12.73 -0.94 -32.04
CA GLY A 276 12.34 -0.15 -33.21
C GLY A 276 12.93 1.26 -33.22
N CYS A 277 12.63 2.06 -32.20
CA CYS A 277 13.08 3.46 -32.13
C CYS A 277 14.21 3.69 -31.13
N ARG A 278 14.67 2.66 -30.42
CA ARG A 278 15.71 2.73 -29.38
C ARG A 278 15.35 3.63 -28.21
N ALA A 279 14.06 3.87 -28.00
CA ALA A 279 13.61 4.62 -26.83
C ALA A 279 13.87 3.82 -25.55
N HIS A 280 14.23 4.50 -24.48
CA HIS A 280 14.53 3.96 -23.17
C HIS A 280 13.39 4.28 -22.21
N TYR A 281 12.89 3.26 -21.52
CA TYR A 281 11.81 3.39 -20.56
C TYR A 281 12.26 2.85 -19.20
N ASP A 282 12.08 3.63 -18.14
CA ASP A 282 12.32 3.17 -16.77
C ASP A 282 11.14 2.30 -16.32
N VAL A 283 11.38 0.99 -16.29
CA VAL A 283 10.38 -0.03 -15.95
C VAL A 283 9.85 0.15 -14.52
N ARG A 284 10.71 0.54 -13.58
CA ARG A 284 10.32 0.70 -12.17
C ARG A 284 9.49 1.96 -11.95
N ARG A 285 9.69 2.98 -12.79
CA ARG A 285 8.94 4.23 -12.75
C ARG A 285 7.83 4.23 -13.79
N ALA A 286 6.97 3.21 -13.75
CA ALA A 286 5.79 3.10 -14.62
C ALA A 286 6.07 3.27 -16.13
N GLY A 287 7.28 2.90 -16.59
CA GLY A 287 7.63 3.01 -18.01
C GLY A 287 7.85 4.45 -18.48
N ILE A 288 8.28 5.38 -17.61
CA ILE A 288 8.65 6.75 -18.03
C ILE A 288 9.74 6.70 -19.10
N CYS A 289 9.52 7.42 -20.20
CA CYS A 289 10.51 7.60 -21.26
C CYS A 289 11.66 8.48 -20.74
N LEU A 290 12.89 7.99 -20.87
CA LEU A 290 14.09 8.72 -20.47
C LEU A 290 14.65 9.62 -21.58
N ASP A 291 14.13 9.51 -22.80
CA ASP A 291 14.59 10.31 -23.94
C ASP A 291 13.70 11.54 -24.22
N VAL A 292 12.46 11.55 -23.71
CA VAL A 292 11.47 12.61 -23.95
C VAL A 292 10.56 12.74 -22.73
N ASP A 293 10.44 13.95 -22.20
CA ASP A 293 9.58 14.25 -21.04
C ASP A 293 8.09 14.09 -21.36
N GLY A 294 7.32 13.64 -20.38
CA GLY A 294 5.85 13.48 -20.48
C GLY A 294 5.39 12.28 -21.31
N VAL A 295 6.31 11.45 -21.79
CA VAL A 295 6.00 10.19 -22.49
C VAL A 295 6.21 9.02 -21.54
N HIS A 296 5.25 8.11 -21.45
CA HIS A 296 5.34 6.89 -20.64
C HIS A 296 4.60 5.73 -21.31
N LEU A 297 4.95 4.51 -20.93
CA LEU A 297 4.18 3.32 -21.29
C LEU A 297 2.89 3.26 -20.47
N ALA A 298 1.91 2.48 -20.93
CA ALA A 298 0.69 2.20 -20.17
C ALA A 298 0.93 0.97 -19.27
N PRO A 299 1.10 1.14 -17.94
CA PRO A 299 1.31 0.01 -17.04
C PRO A 299 0.02 -0.78 -16.82
N LEU A 300 0.14 -2.10 -16.67
CA LEU A 300 -0.97 -3.00 -16.37
C LEU A 300 -0.84 -3.54 -14.93
N PRO A 301 -1.93 -3.52 -14.13
CA PRO A 301 -1.90 -4.08 -12.78
C PRO A 301 -1.59 -5.58 -12.79
N LEU A 302 -0.73 -5.99 -11.86
CA LEU A 302 -0.36 -7.38 -11.64
C LEU A 302 -0.75 -7.80 -10.22
N LEU A 303 -1.33 -8.99 -10.09
CA LEU A 303 -1.56 -9.66 -8.82
C LEU A 303 -0.76 -10.97 -8.82
N SER A 304 -0.08 -11.28 -7.71
CA SER A 304 0.66 -12.53 -7.56
C SER A 304 0.26 -13.24 -6.27
N ASP A 305 -0.24 -14.47 -6.40
CA ASP A 305 -0.62 -15.34 -5.27
C ASP A 305 0.36 -16.53 -5.15
N GLY A 306 1.65 -16.21 -4.95
CA GLY A 306 2.72 -17.17 -4.65
C GLY A 306 3.18 -18.12 -5.78
N ALA A 307 2.30 -18.52 -6.70
CA ALA A 307 2.61 -19.37 -7.85
C ALA A 307 1.97 -18.89 -9.16
N VAL A 308 0.89 -18.12 -9.06
CA VAL A 308 0.08 -17.68 -10.19
C VAL A 308 0.11 -16.15 -10.27
N VAL A 309 0.35 -15.63 -11.47
CA VAL A 309 0.29 -14.20 -11.77
C VAL A 309 -0.96 -13.93 -12.57
N SER A 310 -1.70 -12.89 -12.20
CA SER A 310 -2.87 -12.38 -12.93
C SER A 310 -2.63 -10.96 -13.38
N VAL A 311 -3.12 -10.63 -14.57
CA VAL A 311 -3.06 -9.29 -15.17
C VAL A 311 -4.49 -8.75 -15.26
N SER A 312 -4.71 -7.52 -14.84
CA SER A 312 -6.00 -6.86 -15.06
C SER A 312 -6.07 -6.35 -16.50
N VAL A 313 -7.11 -6.77 -17.23
CA VAL A 313 -7.44 -6.25 -18.56
C VAL A 313 -8.83 -5.61 -18.56
N PRO A 314 -9.05 -4.52 -19.32
CA PRO A 314 -10.39 -3.93 -19.46
C PRO A 314 -11.34 -4.95 -20.10
N SER A 315 -12.51 -5.16 -19.49
CA SER A 315 -13.58 -5.98 -20.07
C SER A 315 -14.14 -5.26 -21.28
N ALA A 316 -13.68 -5.60 -22.48
CA ALA A 316 -14.13 -4.94 -23.69
C ALA A 316 -15.63 -5.16 -23.90
N VAL A 317 -16.37 -4.05 -24.02
CA VAL A 317 -17.72 -4.02 -24.61
C VAL A 317 -17.63 -4.65 -26.01
N ALA A 318 -18.53 -5.61 -26.29
CA ALA A 318 -18.64 -6.34 -27.55
C ALA A 318 -18.73 -5.39 -28.78
N PRO A 319 -18.25 -5.81 -29.97
CA PRO A 319 -18.11 -4.97 -31.16
C PRO A 319 -19.44 -4.44 -31.73
#